data_AF-A0A5E4B8L3-F1
#
_entry.id   AF-A0A5E4B8L3-F1
#
_cell.length_a   1.000
_cell.length_b   1.000
_cell.length_c   1.000
_cell.angle_alpha   90.00
_cell.angle_beta   90.00
_cell.angle_gamma   90.00
#
_symmetry.space_group_name_H-M   'P 1'
#
loop_
_entity.id
_entity.type
_entity.pdbx_description
1 polymer ?
#
loop_
_entity_poly.entity_id
_entity_poly.type
_entity_poly.pdbx_seq_one_letter_code
_entity_poly.pdbx_strand_id
1 'polypeptide(L)'
;MMSTESANSFTLIGEASDGGTMENLSRRLKVTGDLFDIMSGQTDVDHPLCEECTDTLLDQLDTQLNVTENECQNYKCCLEILEQMNEDDSEQLQRELKELALEEERLIQELEDVEKNRKVVAENLEKVQAEAERLDQEEAQYQREYSEFKRQQLELDDELKSVENQMRYAQMQLDKLKKTNVFNATFHIWHSGQFGTINNFRLGRLPSVPVEWNEINAAWGQTVLLLHALANKMGLKFQRYRLVPYGNHSYLESLTDKSKELPLYCSGGLRFFWDNKFDHAMVAFLDCVQQFKEEVEKGETRFCLPYRMDVEKGKIEDTGGSGGSYSIKTQFNSEEQWTKALKFMLTNLKWGLAWVSSQFYNK
;
A
#
# COMPACT_ATOMS: atom_id res chain seq x y z
N MET A 1 -64.97 8.95 16.37
CA MET A 1 -66.16 9.10 17.21
C MET A 1 -65.79 8.54 18.57
N MET A 2 -65.63 9.45 19.53
CA MET A 2 -65.35 9.15 20.93
C MET A 2 -66.66 9.29 21.69
N SER A 3 -66.92 8.36 22.60
CA SER A 3 -67.98 8.45 23.61
C SER A 3 -67.31 8.05 24.93
N THR A 4 -66.84 8.99 25.75
CA THR A 4 -67.58 9.67 26.84
C THR A 4 -68.21 8.70 27.84
N GLU A 5 -67.41 8.25 28.80
CA GLU A 5 -67.90 7.93 30.14
C GLU A 5 -67.46 9.02 31.10
N SER A 6 -68.45 9.67 31.70
CA SER A 6 -68.28 10.76 32.66
C SER A 6 -67.93 10.22 34.05
N ALA A 7 -66.94 10.87 34.61
CA ALA A 7 -66.41 10.82 35.96
C ALA A 7 -67.45 10.69 37.09
N ASN A 8 -67.12 9.83 38.06
CA ASN A 8 -67.26 10.15 39.48
C ASN A 8 -65.87 10.13 40.14
N SER A 9 -65.26 11.31 40.07
CA SER A 9 -64.36 11.95 41.05
C SER A 9 -63.85 11.10 42.23
N PHE A 10 -62.58 10.72 42.16
CA PHE A 10 -61.70 10.73 43.34
C PHE A 10 -60.29 11.12 42.91
N THR A 11 -60.01 12.42 42.99
CA THR A 11 -58.70 13.00 42.65
C THR A 11 -57.76 12.82 43.83
N LEU A 12 -56.69 12.05 43.65
CA LEU A 12 -55.59 11.93 44.60
C LEU A 12 -54.37 12.68 44.03
N ILE A 13 -54.11 13.89 44.53
CA ILE A 13 -52.82 14.57 44.41
C ILE A 13 -52.50 15.19 45.77
N GLY A 14 -51.33 14.87 46.30
CA GLY A 14 -50.74 15.63 47.40
C GLY A 14 -49.78 14.79 48.24
N GLU A 15 -48.52 14.73 47.81
CA GLU A 15 -47.38 14.23 48.58
C GLU A 15 -47.27 14.92 49.95
N ALA A 16 -47.15 14.14 51.02
CA ALA A 16 -46.33 14.44 52.18
C ALA A 16 -46.17 13.18 53.03
N SER A 17 -44.93 12.71 53.15
CA SER A 17 -44.33 12.14 54.37
C SER A 17 -45.28 11.90 55.55
N ASP A 18 -45.62 10.65 55.87
CA ASP A 18 -45.35 10.06 57.20
C ASP A 18 -45.85 8.61 57.29
N GLY A 19 -44.96 7.68 57.62
CA GLY A 19 -45.26 6.25 57.81
C GLY A 19 -45.98 5.93 59.13
N GLY A 20 -46.95 6.74 59.55
CA GLY A 20 -47.54 6.68 60.91
C GLY A 20 -49.06 6.45 61.00
N THR A 21 -49.83 6.52 59.92
CA THR A 21 -51.31 6.52 59.99
C THR A 21 -51.93 5.12 60.02
N MET A 22 -51.33 4.11 59.38
CA MET A 22 -51.86 2.73 59.38
C MET A 22 -51.67 2.02 60.73
N GLU A 23 -50.56 2.31 61.44
CA GLU A 23 -50.33 1.83 62.80
C GLU A 23 -51.32 2.45 63.80
N ASN A 24 -51.73 3.71 63.62
CA ASN A 24 -52.69 4.37 64.51
C ASN A 24 -54.12 3.83 64.38
N LEU A 25 -54.55 3.44 63.18
CA LEU A 25 -55.86 2.80 62.98
C LEU A 25 -55.86 1.36 63.53
N SER A 26 -54.79 0.60 63.28
CA SER A 26 -54.63 -0.75 63.83
C SER A 26 -54.53 -0.75 65.35
N ARG A 27 -53.80 0.22 65.93
CA ARG A 27 -53.69 0.40 67.39
C ARG A 27 -55.02 0.86 67.99
N ARG A 28 -55.80 1.73 67.33
CA ARG A 28 -57.16 2.06 67.78
C ARG A 28 -58.10 0.86 67.75
N LEU A 29 -58.10 0.06 66.68
CA LEU A 29 -58.92 -1.14 66.56
C LEU A 29 -58.54 -2.20 67.61
N LYS A 30 -57.25 -2.37 67.88
CA LYS A 30 -56.76 -3.23 68.98
C LYS A 30 -57.20 -2.70 70.35
N VAL A 31 -57.02 -1.40 70.61
CA VAL A 31 -57.42 -0.79 71.89
C VAL A 31 -58.93 -0.87 72.09
N THR A 32 -59.74 -0.71 71.03
CA THR A 32 -61.19 -0.90 71.13
C THR A 32 -61.59 -2.36 71.31
N GLY A 33 -60.86 -3.31 70.70
CA GLY A 33 -61.07 -4.75 70.92
C GLY A 33 -60.70 -5.16 72.35
N ASP A 34 -59.56 -4.69 72.85
CA ASP A 34 -59.11 -4.93 74.21
C ASP A 34 -60.05 -4.25 75.23
N LEU A 35 -60.54 -3.03 74.96
CA LEU A 35 -61.57 -2.38 75.79
C LEU A 35 -62.89 -3.14 75.76
N PHE A 36 -63.31 -3.67 74.61
CA PHE A 36 -64.51 -4.47 74.47
C PHE A 36 -64.39 -5.79 75.24
N ASP A 37 -63.25 -6.49 75.16
CA ASP A 37 -62.98 -7.72 75.93
C ASP A 37 -62.85 -7.44 77.43
N ILE A 38 -62.27 -6.31 77.84
CA ILE A 38 -62.20 -5.90 79.26
C ILE A 38 -63.60 -5.55 79.81
N MET A 39 -64.45 -4.91 79.00
CA MET A 39 -65.81 -4.56 79.38
C MET A 39 -66.78 -5.75 79.32
N SER A 40 -66.54 -6.70 78.41
CA SER A 40 -67.29 -7.96 78.25
C SER A 40 -66.89 -8.99 79.31
N GLY A 41 -65.62 -9.04 79.71
CA GLY A 41 -65.08 -10.02 80.66
C GLY A 41 -65.28 -9.71 82.15
N GLN A 42 -65.87 -8.56 82.52
CA GLN A 42 -66.08 -8.18 83.93
C GLN A 42 -67.50 -8.42 84.47
N THR A 43 -68.43 -8.95 83.68
CA THR A 43 -69.77 -9.33 84.17
C THR A 43 -70.33 -10.55 83.43
N ASP A 44 -70.49 -11.69 84.12
CA ASP A 44 -71.19 -12.91 83.67
C ASP A 44 -72.73 -12.74 83.57
N VAL A 45 -73.20 -11.52 83.30
CA VAL A 45 -74.62 -11.20 83.13
C VAL A 45 -74.75 -10.41 81.84
N ASP A 46 -75.42 -11.00 80.83
CA ASP A 46 -75.80 -10.32 79.59
C ASP A 46 -76.53 -9.02 79.94
N HIS A 47 -75.86 -7.89 79.74
CA HIS A 47 -76.48 -6.60 79.91
C HIS A 47 -77.54 -6.45 78.81
N PRO A 48 -78.83 -6.25 79.14
CA PRO A 48 -79.83 -6.03 78.12
C PRO A 48 -79.41 -4.80 77.30
N LEU A 49 -79.36 -4.98 75.99
CA LEU A 49 -79.14 -3.90 75.03
C LEU A 49 -80.07 -2.73 75.41
N CYS A 50 -79.58 -1.50 75.28
CA CYS A 50 -80.43 -0.33 75.47
C CYS A 50 -81.67 -0.44 74.55
N GLU A 51 -82.81 0.17 74.91
CA GLU A 51 -84.06 0.10 74.11
C GLU A 51 -83.78 0.46 72.63
N GLU A 52 -83.08 1.58 72.40
CA GLU A 52 -82.66 2.00 71.05
C GLU A 52 -81.74 0.98 70.33
N CYS A 53 -80.88 0.31 71.09
CA CYS A 53 -79.94 -0.68 70.58
C CYS A 53 -80.67 -1.98 70.17
N THR A 54 -81.72 -2.35 70.91
CA THR A 54 -82.56 -3.53 70.64
C THR A 54 -83.47 -3.27 69.45
N ASP A 55 -84.08 -2.09 69.37
CA ASP A 55 -84.93 -1.70 68.24
C ASP A 55 -84.12 -1.59 66.94
N THR A 56 -82.91 -1.01 66.99
CA THR A 56 -82.02 -0.97 65.82
C THR A 56 -81.62 -2.37 65.35
N LEU A 57 -81.40 -3.31 66.28
CA LEU A 57 -81.09 -4.69 65.94
C LEU A 57 -82.30 -5.41 65.34
N LEU A 58 -83.50 -5.19 65.88
CA LEU A 58 -84.74 -5.76 65.35
C LEU A 58 -85.05 -5.21 63.95
N ASP A 59 -84.89 -3.90 63.71
CA ASP A 59 -85.03 -3.30 62.38
C ASP A 59 -84.01 -3.88 61.38
N GLN A 60 -82.77 -4.11 61.82
CA GLN A 60 -81.75 -4.77 61.01
C GLN A 60 -82.09 -6.25 60.72
N LEU A 61 -82.66 -6.96 61.69
CA LEU A 61 -83.09 -8.34 61.50
C LEU A 61 -84.33 -8.43 60.60
N ASP A 62 -85.29 -7.52 60.70
CA ASP A 62 -86.46 -7.46 59.84
C ASP A 62 -86.09 -7.09 58.40
N THR A 63 -85.16 -6.14 58.22
CA THR A 63 -84.63 -5.84 56.88
C THR A 63 -83.87 -7.01 56.28
N GLN A 64 -83.06 -7.73 57.08
CA GLN A 64 -82.41 -8.96 56.63
C GLN A 64 -83.44 -10.05 56.28
N LEU A 65 -84.46 -10.26 57.12
CA LEU A 65 -85.53 -11.21 56.87
C LEU A 65 -86.27 -10.91 55.57
N ASN A 66 -86.61 -9.65 55.32
CA ASN A 66 -87.34 -9.25 54.12
C ASN A 66 -86.49 -9.40 52.84
N VAL A 67 -85.18 -9.13 52.93
CA VAL A 67 -84.24 -9.41 51.83
C VAL A 67 -84.17 -10.92 51.56
N THR A 68 -84.01 -11.74 52.60
CA THR A 68 -83.96 -13.21 52.45
C THR A 68 -85.29 -13.77 51.96
N GLU A 69 -86.43 -13.22 52.39
CA GLU A 69 -87.76 -13.65 51.94
C GLU A 69 -87.98 -13.31 50.46
N ASN A 70 -87.54 -12.14 50.01
CA ASN A 70 -87.58 -11.73 48.61
C ASN A 70 -86.63 -12.59 47.75
N GLU A 71 -85.41 -12.89 48.22
CA GLU A 71 -84.51 -13.85 47.57
C GLU A 71 -85.16 -15.23 47.46
N CYS A 72 -85.76 -15.74 48.53
CA CYS A 72 -86.52 -16.99 48.51
C CYS A 72 -87.70 -16.96 47.53
N GLN A 73 -88.42 -15.85 47.41
CA GLN A 73 -89.51 -15.70 46.44
C GLN A 73 -89.01 -15.64 45.00
N ASN A 74 -87.88 -14.97 44.74
CA ASN A 74 -87.24 -14.98 43.43
C ASN A 74 -86.76 -16.38 43.05
N TYR A 75 -86.13 -17.11 43.98
CA TYR A 75 -85.74 -18.50 43.75
C TYR A 75 -86.95 -19.40 43.49
N LYS A 76 -88.06 -19.24 44.23
CA LYS A 76 -89.32 -19.96 43.98
C LYS A 76 -89.91 -19.65 42.61
N CYS A 77 -89.92 -18.38 42.19
CA CYS A 77 -90.40 -17.99 40.87
C CYS A 77 -89.54 -18.60 39.74
N CYS A 78 -88.22 -18.60 39.89
CA CYS A 78 -87.34 -19.31 38.96
C CYS A 78 -87.60 -20.82 38.94
N LEU A 79 -87.90 -21.43 40.09
CA LEU A 79 -88.24 -22.85 40.20
C LEU A 79 -89.58 -23.18 39.52
N GLU A 80 -90.60 -22.35 39.71
CA GLU A 80 -91.90 -22.51 39.04
C GLU A 80 -91.78 -22.36 37.51
N ILE A 81 -90.92 -21.46 37.03
CA ILE A 81 -90.62 -21.32 35.60
C ILE A 81 -89.91 -22.58 35.07
N LEU A 82 -89.00 -23.17 35.85
CA LEU A 82 -88.33 -24.44 35.51
C LEU A 82 -89.28 -25.64 35.55
N GLU A 83 -90.24 -25.67 36.48
CA GLU A 83 -91.26 -26.73 36.59
C GLU A 83 -92.34 -26.63 35.48
N GLN A 84 -92.57 -25.44 34.92
CA GLN A 84 -93.48 -25.21 33.79
C GLN A 84 -92.85 -25.47 32.41
N MET A 85 -91.55 -25.77 32.34
CA MET A 85 -90.93 -26.18 31.07
C MET A 85 -91.51 -27.54 30.63
N ASN A 86 -91.94 -27.64 29.37
CA ASN A 86 -92.55 -28.86 28.85
C ASN A 86 -91.51 -29.99 28.69
N GLU A 87 -91.95 -31.25 28.67
CA GLU A 87 -91.08 -32.41 28.41
C GLU A 87 -90.30 -32.28 27.08
N ASP A 88 -90.88 -31.65 26.05
CA ASP A 88 -90.22 -31.39 24.75
C ASP A 88 -88.98 -30.48 24.87
N ASP A 89 -89.01 -29.47 25.75
CA ASP A 89 -87.87 -28.56 25.97
C ASP A 89 -86.76 -29.30 26.74
N SER A 90 -87.13 -30.15 27.71
CA SER A 90 -86.19 -31.01 28.43
C SER A 90 -85.48 -32.00 27.50
N GLU A 91 -86.19 -32.59 26.53
CA GLU A 91 -85.60 -33.46 25.52
C GLU A 91 -84.70 -32.72 24.53
N GLN A 92 -85.01 -31.46 24.19
CA GLN A 92 -84.13 -30.63 23.38
C GLN A 92 -82.84 -30.26 24.12
N LEU A 93 -82.92 -29.81 25.38
CA LEU A 93 -81.75 -29.53 26.20
C LEU A 93 -80.90 -30.79 26.41
N GLN A 94 -81.51 -31.96 26.61
CA GLN A 94 -80.76 -33.22 26.73
C GLN A 94 -80.03 -33.62 25.44
N ARG A 95 -80.57 -33.27 24.26
CA ARG A 95 -79.88 -33.48 22.97
C ARG A 95 -78.70 -32.52 22.82
N GLU A 96 -78.91 -31.24 23.11
CA GLU A 96 -77.84 -30.23 23.08
C GLU A 96 -76.71 -30.57 24.06
N LEU A 97 -77.04 -31.05 25.27
CA LEU A 97 -76.05 -31.47 26.27
C LEU A 97 -75.23 -32.68 25.78
N LYS A 98 -75.86 -33.63 25.07
CA LYS A 98 -75.16 -34.75 24.43
C LYS A 98 -74.27 -34.31 23.28
N GLU A 99 -74.72 -33.39 22.44
CA GLU A 99 -73.92 -32.84 21.34
C GLU A 99 -72.71 -32.06 21.87
N LEU A 100 -72.91 -31.22 22.88
CA LEU A 100 -71.83 -30.48 23.55
C LEU A 100 -70.84 -31.40 24.25
N ALA A 101 -71.30 -32.47 24.90
CA ALA A 101 -70.40 -33.46 25.52
C ALA A 101 -69.53 -34.20 24.48
N LEU A 102 -70.09 -34.52 23.30
CA LEU A 102 -69.32 -35.12 22.20
C LEU A 102 -68.32 -34.13 21.59
N GLU A 103 -68.70 -32.85 21.49
CA GLU A 103 -67.82 -31.78 21.02
C GLU A 103 -66.68 -31.51 22.02
N GLU A 104 -66.98 -31.48 23.31
CA GLU A 104 -66.00 -31.33 24.39
C GLU A 104 -64.95 -32.44 24.34
N GLU A 105 -65.38 -33.70 24.23
CA GLU A 105 -64.47 -34.84 24.09
C GLU A 105 -63.57 -34.73 22.85
N ARG A 106 -64.14 -34.30 21.71
CA ARG A 106 -63.34 -34.09 20.48
C ARG A 106 -62.30 -32.99 20.66
N LEU A 107 -62.69 -31.87 21.26
CA LEU A 107 -61.78 -30.74 21.51
C LEU A 107 -60.68 -31.11 22.52
N ILE A 108 -60.98 -31.92 23.53
CA ILE A 108 -59.97 -32.44 24.46
C ILE A 108 -58.93 -33.28 23.73
N GLN A 109 -59.36 -34.19 22.83
CA GLN A 109 -58.43 -35.00 22.04
C GLN A 109 -57.57 -34.15 21.10
N GLU A 110 -58.16 -33.17 20.41
CA GLU A 110 -57.41 -32.23 19.57
C GLU A 110 -56.38 -31.44 20.40
N LEU A 111 -56.75 -31.00 21.60
CA LEU A 111 -55.87 -30.23 22.49
C LEU A 111 -54.70 -31.08 23.00
N GLU A 112 -54.95 -32.34 23.37
CA GLU A 112 -53.91 -33.29 23.75
C GLU A 112 -52.90 -33.53 22.63
N ASP A 113 -53.37 -33.67 21.39
CA ASP A 113 -52.50 -33.90 20.25
C ASP A 113 -51.68 -32.65 19.90
N VAL A 114 -52.28 -31.46 20.01
CA VAL A 114 -51.54 -30.19 19.89
C VAL A 114 -50.48 -30.06 20.99
N GLU A 115 -50.78 -30.45 22.23
CA GLU A 115 -49.80 -30.43 23.32
C GLU A 115 -48.64 -31.40 23.10
N LYS A 116 -48.91 -32.61 22.61
CA LYS A 116 -47.87 -33.58 22.23
C LYS A 116 -46.99 -32.99 21.12
N ASN A 117 -47.60 -32.43 20.08
CA ASN A 117 -46.88 -31.79 18.99
C ASN A 117 -46.04 -30.60 19.48
N ARG A 118 -46.56 -29.78 20.40
CA ARG A 118 -45.83 -28.66 20.98
C ARG A 118 -44.58 -29.12 21.74
N LYS A 119 -44.66 -30.22 22.49
CA LYS A 119 -43.51 -30.80 23.19
C LYS A 119 -42.44 -31.27 22.21
N VAL A 120 -42.82 -32.01 21.17
CA VAL A 120 -41.89 -32.48 20.12
C VAL A 120 -41.21 -31.31 19.40
N VAL A 121 -41.97 -30.27 19.05
CA VAL A 121 -41.43 -29.08 18.39
C VAL A 121 -40.46 -28.33 19.31
N ALA A 122 -40.78 -28.21 20.60
CA ALA A 122 -39.89 -27.57 21.57
C ALA A 122 -38.55 -28.31 21.70
N GLU A 123 -38.56 -29.64 21.81
CA GLU A 123 -37.34 -30.46 21.87
C GLU A 123 -36.51 -30.35 20.58
N ASN A 124 -37.16 -30.30 19.42
CA ASN A 124 -36.45 -30.11 18.15
C ASN A 124 -35.85 -28.72 18.02
N LEU A 125 -36.55 -27.69 18.52
CA LEU A 125 -36.07 -26.32 18.50
C LEU A 125 -34.83 -26.16 19.38
N GLU A 126 -34.80 -26.79 20.55
CA GLU A 126 -33.62 -26.78 21.43
C GLU A 126 -32.41 -27.47 20.78
N LYS A 127 -32.61 -28.61 20.10
CA LYS A 127 -31.54 -29.28 19.35
C LYS A 127 -30.97 -28.42 18.23
N VAL A 128 -31.85 -27.77 17.45
CA VAL A 128 -31.45 -26.89 16.35
C VAL A 128 -30.71 -25.66 16.89
N GLN A 129 -31.14 -25.09 18.02
CA GLN A 129 -30.44 -23.98 18.65
C GLN A 129 -29.03 -24.38 19.10
N ALA A 130 -28.87 -25.54 19.74
CA ALA A 130 -27.56 -26.05 20.14
C ALA A 130 -26.64 -26.30 18.93
N GLU A 131 -27.19 -26.82 17.83
CA GLU A 131 -26.43 -27.00 16.58
C GLU A 131 -26.03 -25.66 15.95
N ALA A 132 -26.90 -24.66 15.96
CA ALA A 132 -26.61 -23.32 15.47
C ALA A 132 -25.48 -22.66 16.27
N GLU A 133 -25.55 -22.71 17.60
CA GLU A 133 -24.49 -22.16 18.47
C GLU A 133 -23.12 -22.84 18.22
N ARG A 134 -23.13 -24.16 17.96
CA ARG A 134 -21.90 -24.88 17.60
C ARG A 134 -21.34 -24.40 16.27
N LEU A 135 -22.19 -24.24 15.25
CA LEU A 135 -21.77 -23.75 13.94
C LEU A 135 -21.24 -22.32 14.00
N ASP A 136 -21.85 -21.44 14.80
CA ASP A 136 -21.37 -20.07 15.00
C ASP A 136 -19.95 -20.04 15.61
N GLN A 137 -19.66 -20.96 16.54
CA GLN A 137 -18.32 -21.10 17.12
C GLN A 137 -17.30 -21.59 16.10
N GLU A 138 -17.67 -22.57 15.26
CA GLU A 138 -16.82 -23.08 14.18
C GLU A 138 -16.56 -21.99 13.12
N GLU A 139 -17.58 -21.22 12.75
CA GLU A 139 -17.43 -20.10 11.82
C GLU A 139 -16.49 -19.04 12.40
N ALA A 140 -16.65 -18.68 13.67
CA ALA A 140 -15.77 -17.72 14.33
C ALA A 140 -14.31 -18.20 14.39
N GLN A 141 -14.07 -19.50 14.55
CA GLN A 141 -12.72 -20.08 14.48
C GLN A 141 -12.17 -19.99 13.06
N TYR A 142 -12.95 -20.42 12.07
CA TYR A 142 -12.57 -20.36 10.67
C TYR A 142 -12.25 -18.93 10.20
N GLN A 143 -13.04 -17.94 10.62
CA GLN A 143 -12.81 -16.54 10.29
C GLN A 143 -11.47 -16.02 10.86
N ARG A 144 -11.05 -16.49 12.05
CA ARG A 144 -9.74 -16.15 12.62
C ARG A 144 -8.61 -16.76 11.80
N GLU A 145 -8.69 -18.05 11.51
CA GLU A 145 -7.69 -18.74 10.69
C GLU A 145 -7.56 -18.09 9.31
N TYR A 146 -8.70 -17.80 8.66
CA TYR A 146 -8.74 -17.10 7.37
C TYR A 146 -8.05 -15.72 7.45
N SER A 147 -8.30 -14.96 8.51
CA SER A 147 -7.68 -13.66 8.73
C SER A 147 -6.17 -13.77 8.92
N GLU A 148 -5.70 -14.80 9.63
CA GLU A 148 -4.28 -15.07 9.79
C GLU A 148 -3.61 -15.44 8.46
N PHE A 149 -4.21 -16.34 7.67
CA PHE A 149 -3.72 -16.66 6.33
C PHE A 149 -3.71 -15.43 5.42
N LYS A 150 -4.73 -14.58 5.51
CA LYS A 150 -4.79 -13.35 4.73
C LYS A 150 -3.66 -12.38 5.10
N ARG A 151 -3.35 -12.26 6.40
CA ARG A 151 -2.21 -11.48 6.88
C ARG A 151 -0.89 -12.02 6.33
N GLN A 152 -0.66 -13.33 6.42
CA GLN A 152 0.54 -13.97 5.88
C GLN A 152 0.68 -13.76 4.36
N GLN A 153 -0.44 -13.83 3.63
CA GLN A 153 -0.45 -13.56 2.19
C GLN A 153 -0.01 -12.13 1.88
N LEU A 154 -0.48 -11.15 2.65
CA LEU A 154 -0.11 -9.74 2.47
C LEU A 154 1.37 -9.50 2.80
N GLU A 155 1.88 -10.11 3.88
CA GLU A 155 3.30 -10.03 4.25
C GLU A 155 4.20 -10.59 3.14
N LEU A 156 3.85 -11.75 2.58
CA LEU A 156 4.60 -12.34 1.46
C LEU A 156 4.53 -11.50 0.18
N ASP A 157 3.40 -10.86 -0.11
CA ASP A 157 3.25 -9.98 -1.27
C ASP A 157 4.11 -8.71 -1.13
N ASP A 158 4.19 -8.14 0.08
CA ASP A 158 5.07 -7.01 0.38
C ASP A 158 6.56 -7.41 0.29
N GLU A 159 6.94 -8.60 0.77
CA GLU A 159 8.29 -9.14 0.60
C GLU A 159 8.64 -9.34 -0.87
N LEU A 160 7.72 -9.90 -1.66
CA LEU A 160 7.91 -10.11 -3.10
C LEU A 160 8.15 -8.78 -3.81
N LYS A 161 7.29 -7.77 -3.56
CA LYS A 161 7.47 -6.42 -4.11
C LYS A 161 8.79 -5.78 -3.68
N SER A 162 9.22 -6.00 -2.44
CA SER A 162 10.51 -5.51 -1.95
C SER A 162 11.68 -6.11 -2.74
N VAL A 163 11.67 -7.43 -2.95
CA VAL A 163 12.71 -8.15 -3.71
C VAL A 163 12.70 -7.71 -5.18
N GLU A 164 11.53 -7.57 -5.81
CA GLU A 164 11.42 -7.06 -7.18
C GLU A 164 12.01 -5.65 -7.32
N ASN A 165 11.77 -4.78 -6.35
CA ASN A 165 12.33 -3.43 -6.32
C ASN A 165 13.86 -3.46 -6.19
N GLN A 166 14.41 -4.34 -5.35
CA GLN A 166 15.86 -4.52 -5.22
C GLN A 166 16.47 -5.05 -6.51
N MET A 167 15.83 -6.04 -7.16
CA MET A 167 16.27 -6.57 -8.45
C MET A 167 16.27 -5.47 -9.52
N ARG A 168 15.21 -4.67 -9.59
CA ARG A 168 15.12 -3.54 -10.52
C ARG A 168 16.20 -2.49 -10.25
N TYR A 169 16.48 -2.18 -8.99
CA TYR A 169 17.56 -1.27 -8.61
C TYR A 169 18.92 -1.81 -9.06
N ALA A 170 19.22 -3.07 -8.78
CA ALA A 170 20.45 -3.72 -9.20
C ALA A 170 20.61 -3.71 -10.73
N GLN A 171 19.52 -4.00 -11.46
CA GLN A 171 19.50 -3.94 -12.92
C GLN A 171 19.79 -2.52 -13.44
N MET A 172 19.19 -1.49 -12.84
CA MET A 172 19.46 -0.10 -13.20
C MET A 172 20.91 0.31 -12.94
N GLN A 173 21.51 -0.13 -11.83
CA GLN A 173 22.93 0.13 -11.55
C GLN A 173 23.83 -0.59 -12.54
N LEU A 174 23.51 -1.84 -12.86
CA LEU A 174 24.23 -2.61 -13.86
C LEU A 174 24.14 -1.93 -15.24
N ASP A 175 22.96 -1.45 -15.64
CA ASP A 175 22.78 -0.70 -16.89
C ASP A 175 23.57 0.62 -16.90
N LYS A 176 23.63 1.32 -15.76
CA LYS A 176 24.48 2.52 -15.62
C LYS A 176 25.96 2.16 -15.81
N LEU A 177 26.44 1.13 -15.11
CA LEU A 177 27.83 0.68 -15.22
C LEU A 177 28.18 0.22 -16.64
N LYS A 178 27.27 -0.49 -17.31
CA LYS A 178 27.42 -0.88 -18.73
C LYS A 178 27.52 0.32 -19.65
N LYS A 179 26.70 1.36 -19.43
CA LYS A 179 26.74 2.61 -20.21
C LYS A 179 27.99 3.44 -19.90
N THR A 180 28.50 3.39 -18.67
CA THR A 180 29.72 4.08 -18.25
C THR A 180 30.95 3.30 -18.67
N ASN A 181 31.30 3.39 -19.96
CA ASN A 181 32.61 2.96 -20.40
C ASN A 181 33.68 3.91 -19.83
N VAL A 182 34.54 3.39 -18.96
CA VAL A 182 35.62 4.12 -18.26
C VAL A 182 36.49 4.91 -19.24
N PHE A 183 36.74 4.37 -20.44
CA PHE A 183 37.54 5.05 -21.46
C PHE A 183 36.82 6.23 -22.11
N ASN A 184 35.53 6.10 -22.41
CA ASN A 184 34.72 7.20 -22.93
C ASN A 184 34.43 8.26 -21.86
N ALA A 185 34.37 7.87 -20.58
CA ALA A 185 34.19 8.79 -19.46
C ALA A 185 35.47 9.58 -19.17
N THR A 186 36.64 8.96 -19.33
CA THR A 186 37.95 9.60 -19.05
C THR A 186 38.46 10.42 -20.24
N PHE A 187 38.19 9.99 -21.48
CA PHE A 187 38.65 10.66 -22.70
C PHE A 187 37.49 10.90 -23.66
N HIS A 188 36.78 12.01 -23.45
CA HIS A 188 35.68 12.39 -24.32
C HIS A 188 36.20 13.11 -25.57
N ILE A 189 36.35 12.36 -26.67
CA ILE A 189 36.67 12.92 -27.99
C ILE A 189 35.39 13.34 -28.70
N TRP A 190 35.27 14.62 -29.03
CA TRP A 190 34.14 15.20 -29.77
C TRP A 190 34.62 16.16 -30.87
N HIS A 191 33.70 16.87 -31.49
CA HIS A 191 34.00 17.94 -32.44
C HIS A 191 33.26 19.22 -32.07
N SER A 192 33.95 20.36 -32.19
CA SER A 192 33.36 21.68 -32.04
C SER A 192 33.60 22.46 -33.34
N GLY A 193 32.62 22.42 -34.25
CA GLY A 193 32.74 22.95 -35.60
C GLY A 193 33.89 22.31 -36.40
N GLN A 194 34.89 23.12 -36.73
CA GLN A 194 36.07 22.68 -37.47
C GLN A 194 37.15 22.02 -36.59
N PHE A 195 37.07 22.16 -35.26
CA PHE A 195 38.03 21.58 -34.32
C PHE A 195 37.63 20.18 -33.87
N GLY A 196 38.61 19.32 -33.63
CA GLY A 196 38.45 18.15 -32.76
C GLY A 196 38.69 18.57 -31.31
N THR A 197 37.86 18.08 -30.38
CA THR A 197 38.01 18.34 -28.94
C THR A 197 38.27 17.05 -28.18
N ILE A 198 39.12 17.12 -27.15
CA ILE A 198 39.36 16.04 -26.20
C ILE A 198 39.20 16.58 -24.78
N ASN A 199 38.29 16.02 -23.99
CA ASN A 199 37.97 16.52 -22.63
C ASN A 199 37.72 18.04 -22.59
N ASN A 200 36.98 18.54 -23.59
CA ASN A 200 36.68 19.96 -23.83
C ASN A 200 37.84 20.86 -24.29
N PHE A 201 39.06 20.35 -24.46
CA PHE A 201 40.18 21.11 -25.04
C PHE A 201 40.16 21.04 -26.57
N ARG A 202 40.24 22.18 -27.26
CA ARG A 202 40.29 22.26 -28.72
C ARG A 202 41.70 21.99 -29.23
N LEU A 203 41.83 20.97 -30.09
CA LEU A 203 43.08 20.62 -30.73
C LEU A 203 43.16 21.23 -32.13
N GLY A 204 43.72 22.43 -32.21
CA GLY A 204 43.93 23.15 -33.46
C GLY A 204 43.84 24.65 -33.28
N ARG A 205 44.06 25.40 -34.35
CA ARG A 205 43.98 26.85 -34.39
C ARG A 205 43.39 27.29 -35.73
N LEU A 206 42.55 28.32 -35.71
CA LEU A 206 42.05 28.95 -36.93
C LEU A 206 42.35 30.47 -36.90
N PRO A 207 42.51 31.12 -38.06
CA PRO A 207 42.71 32.56 -38.13
C PRO A 207 41.56 33.35 -37.49
N SER A 208 40.34 32.83 -37.57
CA SER A 208 39.12 33.44 -37.00
C SER A 208 38.97 33.20 -35.50
N VAL A 209 39.54 32.12 -34.95
CA VAL A 209 39.45 31.76 -33.54
C VAL A 209 40.84 31.31 -33.06
N PRO A 210 41.65 32.24 -32.53
CA PRO A 210 42.99 31.92 -32.05
C PRO A 210 42.89 31.20 -30.71
N VAL A 211 43.01 29.86 -30.76
CA VAL A 211 43.09 29.02 -29.56
C VAL A 211 44.44 29.25 -28.86
N GLU A 212 44.42 29.32 -27.53
CA GLU A 212 45.61 29.50 -26.72
C GLU A 212 46.50 28.25 -26.75
N TRP A 213 47.82 28.44 -26.77
CA TRP A 213 48.78 27.33 -26.80
C TRP A 213 48.68 26.42 -25.58
N ASN A 214 48.32 26.96 -24.41
CA ASN A 214 48.08 26.17 -23.21
C ASN A 214 46.94 25.16 -23.40
N GLU A 215 45.87 25.54 -24.10
CA GLU A 215 44.74 24.66 -24.42
C GLU A 215 45.16 23.56 -25.42
N ILE A 216 45.93 23.92 -26.45
CA ILE A 216 46.46 22.99 -27.45
C ILE A 216 47.44 21.99 -26.80
N ASN A 217 48.31 22.47 -25.93
CA ASN A 217 49.29 21.67 -25.20
C ASN A 217 48.59 20.70 -24.23
N ALA A 218 47.54 21.16 -23.54
CA ALA A 218 46.70 20.30 -22.71
C ALA A 218 45.98 19.22 -23.55
N ALA A 219 45.43 19.59 -24.71
CA ALA A 219 44.82 18.65 -25.63
C ALA A 219 45.82 17.58 -26.13
N TRP A 220 47.05 17.98 -26.49
CA TRP A 220 48.13 17.04 -26.83
C TRP A 220 48.48 16.13 -25.66
N GLY A 221 48.56 16.67 -24.45
CA GLY A 221 48.80 15.87 -23.25
C GLY A 221 47.75 14.78 -23.02
N GLN A 222 46.47 15.14 -23.15
CA GLN A 222 45.36 14.19 -23.08
C GLN A 222 45.42 13.17 -24.22
N THR A 223 45.83 13.57 -25.41
CA THR A 223 45.95 12.69 -26.58
C THR A 223 47.08 11.67 -26.41
N VAL A 224 48.23 12.10 -25.85
CA VAL A 224 49.35 11.20 -25.51
C VAL A 224 48.97 10.23 -24.41
N LEU A 225 48.30 10.72 -23.36
CA LEU A 225 47.83 9.88 -22.26
C LEU A 225 46.83 8.82 -22.75
N LEU A 226 45.91 9.21 -23.64
CA LEU A 226 44.98 8.29 -24.27
C LEU A 226 45.70 7.18 -25.05
N LEU A 227 46.64 7.53 -25.93
CA LEU A 227 47.37 6.55 -26.72
C LEU A 227 48.23 5.64 -25.84
N HIS A 228 48.86 6.18 -24.80
CA HIS A 228 49.60 5.41 -23.81
C HIS A 228 48.69 4.42 -23.05
N ALA A 229 47.51 4.86 -22.61
CA ALA A 229 46.54 4.00 -21.92
C ALA A 229 45.99 2.89 -22.83
N LEU A 230 45.72 3.21 -24.10
CA LEU A 230 45.30 2.24 -25.11
C LEU A 230 46.38 1.20 -25.39
N ALA A 231 47.63 1.64 -25.60
CA ALA A 231 48.76 0.75 -25.82
C ALA A 231 49.02 -0.16 -24.62
N ASN A 232 48.96 0.38 -23.40
CA ASN A 232 49.13 -0.40 -22.17
C ASN A 232 48.02 -1.44 -21.99
N LYS A 233 46.76 -1.11 -22.32
CA LYS A 233 45.63 -2.06 -22.28
C LYS A 233 45.78 -3.19 -23.30
N MET A 234 46.36 -2.91 -24.47
CA MET A 234 46.67 -3.92 -25.48
C MET A 234 47.97 -4.69 -25.19
N GLY A 235 48.79 -4.25 -24.23
CA GLY A 235 50.14 -4.77 -24.03
C GLY A 235 51.11 -4.43 -25.17
N LEU A 236 50.80 -3.42 -25.99
CA LEU A 236 51.63 -3.01 -27.12
C LEU A 236 52.82 -2.17 -26.65
N LYS A 237 54.02 -2.58 -27.06
CA LYS A 237 55.24 -1.78 -26.94
C LYS A 237 55.63 -1.21 -28.30
N PHE A 238 55.67 0.11 -28.39
CA PHE A 238 56.10 0.82 -29.60
C PHE A 238 57.59 0.57 -29.89
N GLN A 239 57.95 0.50 -31.18
CA GLN A 239 59.27 0.06 -31.63
C GLN A 239 60.30 1.20 -31.74
N ARG A 240 59.86 2.42 -32.07
CA ARG A 240 60.74 3.57 -32.36
C ARG A 240 60.73 4.67 -31.31
N TYR A 241 59.58 4.86 -30.66
CA TYR A 241 59.36 5.94 -29.72
C TYR A 241 58.67 5.43 -28.47
N ARG A 242 58.93 6.10 -27.34
CA ARG A 242 58.23 5.88 -26.08
C ARG A 242 57.39 7.13 -25.77
N LEU A 243 56.12 6.93 -25.46
CA LEU A 243 55.21 8.00 -25.04
C LEU A 243 55.41 8.30 -23.56
N VAL A 244 55.65 9.56 -23.21
CA VAL A 244 55.73 10.02 -21.81
C VAL A 244 54.64 11.08 -21.57
N PRO A 245 53.49 10.69 -21.00
CA PRO A 245 52.44 11.64 -20.66
C PRO A 245 52.87 12.49 -19.47
N TYR A 246 53.00 13.80 -19.69
CA TYR A 246 53.43 14.78 -18.68
C TYR A 246 52.53 16.02 -18.69
N GLY A 247 51.22 15.78 -18.60
CA GLY A 247 50.21 16.86 -18.63
C GLY A 247 50.34 17.73 -19.89
N ASN A 248 50.34 19.04 -19.71
CA ASN A 248 50.50 20.03 -20.79
C ASN A 248 51.92 20.07 -21.40
N HIS A 249 52.90 19.35 -20.86
CA HIS A 249 54.26 19.30 -21.39
C HIS A 249 54.65 17.87 -21.79
N SER A 250 53.71 17.13 -22.36
CA SER A 250 53.95 15.76 -22.82
C SER A 250 54.99 15.72 -23.96
N TYR A 251 55.77 14.64 -24.00
CA TYR A 251 56.86 14.47 -24.97
C TYR A 251 57.05 13.01 -25.35
N LEU A 252 57.81 12.77 -26.42
CA LEU A 252 58.24 11.45 -26.86
C LEU A 252 59.74 11.31 -26.73
N GLU A 253 60.19 10.12 -26.34
CA GLU A 253 61.60 9.74 -26.33
C GLU A 253 61.87 8.81 -27.51
N SER A 254 62.91 9.09 -28.29
CA SER A 254 63.38 8.16 -29.32
C SER A 254 64.15 7.01 -28.66
N LEU A 255 63.82 5.77 -29.01
CA LEU A 255 64.52 4.59 -28.50
C LEU A 255 65.92 4.43 -29.13
N THR A 256 66.12 5.00 -30.32
CA THR A 256 67.40 5.00 -31.04
C THR A 256 68.35 6.10 -30.57
N ASP A 257 67.81 7.22 -30.09
CA ASP A 257 68.59 8.37 -29.64
C ASP A 257 68.02 8.93 -28.33
N LYS A 258 68.59 8.50 -27.21
CA LYS A 258 68.17 8.92 -25.86
C LYS A 258 68.34 10.42 -25.61
N SER A 259 69.15 11.13 -26.40
CA SER A 259 69.34 12.58 -26.24
C SER A 259 68.26 13.39 -26.96
N LYS A 260 67.40 12.75 -27.76
CA LYS A 260 66.40 13.43 -28.58
C LYS A 260 65.03 13.39 -27.91
N GLU A 261 64.79 14.40 -27.10
CA GLU A 261 63.45 14.71 -26.58
C GLU A 261 62.62 15.39 -27.68
N LEU A 262 61.44 14.84 -27.93
CA LEU A 262 60.48 15.32 -28.91
C LEU A 262 59.27 15.92 -28.18
N PRO A 263 59.30 17.22 -27.83
CA PRO A 263 58.21 17.86 -27.10
C PRO A 263 56.96 18.00 -27.98
N LEU A 264 55.80 17.56 -27.45
CA LEU A 264 54.47 17.78 -28.04
C LEU A 264 53.77 19.00 -27.43
N TYR A 265 54.54 20.01 -27.05
CA TYR A 265 54.05 21.29 -26.58
C TYR A 265 54.79 22.42 -27.27
N CYS A 266 54.12 23.56 -27.38
CA CYS A 266 54.71 24.79 -27.91
C CYS A 266 54.36 25.97 -27.01
N SER A 267 55.33 26.84 -26.75
CA SER A 267 55.19 28.00 -25.85
C SER A 267 54.55 29.22 -26.50
N GLY A 268 54.14 29.12 -27.78
CA GLY A 268 53.62 30.25 -28.56
C GLY A 268 54.72 31.19 -29.08
N GLY A 269 54.41 31.90 -30.17
CA GLY A 269 55.31 32.81 -30.87
C GLY A 269 55.08 32.82 -32.39
N LEU A 270 55.83 33.64 -33.14
CA LEU A 270 55.81 33.58 -34.61
C LEU A 270 56.46 32.28 -35.08
N ARG A 271 55.75 31.58 -35.99
CA ARG A 271 56.09 30.29 -36.60
C ARG A 271 57.52 30.14 -37.13
N PHE A 272 58.13 31.27 -37.47
CA PHE A 272 59.47 31.37 -38.04
C PHE A 272 60.59 31.15 -37.00
N PHE A 273 60.30 31.39 -35.71
CA PHE A 273 61.27 31.21 -34.62
C PHE A 273 61.16 29.84 -33.95
N TRP A 274 60.32 28.94 -34.48
CA TRP A 274 60.12 27.63 -33.89
C TRP A 274 61.14 26.64 -34.42
N ASP A 275 61.70 25.87 -33.51
CA ASP A 275 62.51 24.70 -33.84
C ASP A 275 61.62 23.62 -34.45
N ASN A 276 62.16 22.84 -35.39
CA ASN A 276 61.44 21.75 -36.06
C ASN A 276 61.06 20.62 -35.08
N LYS A 277 61.51 20.67 -33.81
CA LYS A 277 61.25 19.67 -32.78
C LYS A 277 59.77 19.32 -32.61
N PHE A 278 58.88 20.32 -32.61
CA PHE A 278 57.44 20.08 -32.47
C PHE A 278 56.87 19.32 -33.67
N ASP A 279 57.31 19.66 -34.89
CA ASP A 279 56.90 18.95 -36.11
C ASP A 279 57.43 17.52 -36.14
N HIS A 280 58.67 17.29 -35.71
CA HIS A 280 59.21 15.94 -35.56
C HIS A 280 58.46 15.14 -34.48
N ALA A 281 58.06 15.77 -33.38
CA ALA A 281 57.29 15.15 -32.32
C ALA A 281 55.91 14.70 -32.79
N MET A 282 55.19 15.52 -33.57
CA MET A 282 53.89 15.13 -34.12
C MET A 282 54.02 14.02 -35.18
N VAL A 283 55.08 14.02 -35.99
CA VAL A 283 55.34 12.93 -36.94
C VAL A 283 55.67 11.63 -36.21
N ALA A 284 56.48 11.70 -35.15
CA ALA A 284 56.77 10.55 -34.28
C ALA A 284 55.51 10.04 -33.58
N PHE A 285 54.60 10.96 -33.18
CA PHE A 285 53.31 10.57 -32.62
C PHE A 285 52.43 9.88 -33.68
N LEU A 286 52.37 10.40 -34.90
CA LEU A 286 51.62 9.79 -36.00
C LEU A 286 52.12 8.37 -36.31
N ASP A 287 53.43 8.16 -36.21
CA ASP A 287 54.05 6.84 -36.31
C ASP A 287 53.58 5.89 -35.20
N CYS A 288 53.50 6.35 -33.94
CA CYS A 288 52.91 5.55 -32.87
C CYS A 288 51.43 5.20 -33.15
N VAL A 289 50.64 6.14 -33.69
CA VAL A 289 49.24 5.87 -34.06
C VAL A 289 49.14 4.86 -35.21
N GLN A 290 50.08 4.88 -36.16
CA GLN A 290 50.17 3.90 -37.23
C GLN A 290 50.54 2.50 -36.72
N GLN A 291 51.51 2.39 -35.81
CA GLN A 291 51.83 1.11 -35.15
C GLN A 291 50.62 0.57 -34.37
N PHE A 292 49.90 1.45 -33.67
CA PHE A 292 48.67 1.10 -32.99
C PHE A 292 47.59 0.61 -33.97
N LYS A 293 47.43 1.28 -35.12
CA LYS A 293 46.51 0.86 -36.18
C LYS A 293 46.84 -0.55 -36.67
N GLU A 294 48.09 -0.83 -36.98
CA GLU A 294 48.51 -2.14 -37.51
C GLU A 294 48.21 -3.28 -36.51
N GLU A 295 48.38 -3.03 -35.21
CA GLU A 295 48.04 -4.02 -34.17
C GLU A 295 46.53 -4.22 -34.01
N VAL A 296 45.74 -3.15 -34.14
CA VAL A 296 44.27 -3.24 -34.16
C VAL A 296 43.78 -4.04 -35.38
N GLU A 297 44.37 -3.80 -36.56
CA GLU A 297 44.00 -4.47 -37.82
C GLU A 297 44.45 -5.93 -37.89
N LYS A 298 45.53 -6.32 -37.17
CA LYS A 298 45.94 -7.73 -37.03
C LYS A 298 44.88 -8.59 -36.33
N GLY A 299 44.07 -8.00 -35.45
CA GLY A 299 43.04 -8.70 -34.70
C GLY A 299 41.76 -9.03 -35.49
N GLU A 300 41.38 -8.18 -36.46
CA GLU A 300 40.17 -8.36 -37.28
C GLU A 300 40.36 -7.81 -38.69
N THR A 301 40.32 -8.68 -39.70
CA THR A 301 40.49 -8.35 -41.14
C THR A 301 39.44 -7.42 -41.74
N ARG A 302 38.39 -7.04 -41.00
CA ARG A 302 37.30 -6.16 -41.46
C ARG A 302 37.24 -4.79 -40.79
N PHE A 303 38.03 -4.55 -39.73
CA PHE A 303 38.06 -3.24 -39.10
C PHE A 303 39.24 -2.45 -39.65
N CYS A 304 38.97 -1.28 -40.22
CA CYS A 304 39.99 -0.36 -40.70
C CYS A 304 39.70 1.03 -40.16
N LEU A 305 40.73 1.74 -39.70
CA LEU A 305 40.55 3.14 -39.29
C LEU A 305 40.15 4.00 -40.50
N PRO A 306 39.21 4.95 -40.34
CA PRO A 306 38.59 5.66 -41.46
C PRO A 306 39.57 6.54 -42.24
N TYR A 307 40.63 7.05 -41.60
CA TYR A 307 41.64 7.89 -42.23
C TYR A 307 42.98 7.18 -42.35
N ARG A 308 43.56 7.14 -43.55
CA ARG A 308 44.91 6.59 -43.79
C ARG A 308 45.98 7.58 -43.35
N MET A 309 47.08 7.07 -42.81
CA MET A 309 48.19 7.87 -42.30
C MET A 309 49.44 7.55 -43.12
N ASP A 310 50.01 8.56 -43.79
CA ASP A 310 51.29 8.49 -44.48
C ASP A 310 52.37 9.05 -43.53
N VAL A 311 53.06 8.13 -42.84
CA VAL A 311 54.07 8.47 -41.84
C VAL A 311 55.31 9.10 -42.48
N GLU A 312 55.69 8.67 -43.69
CA GLU A 312 56.87 9.19 -44.39
C GLU A 312 56.70 10.67 -44.75
N LYS A 313 55.49 11.05 -45.18
CA LYS A 313 55.17 12.44 -45.52
C LYS A 313 54.64 13.25 -44.33
N GLY A 314 54.27 12.60 -43.23
CA GLY A 314 53.60 13.24 -42.09
C GLY A 314 52.22 13.79 -42.46
N LYS A 315 51.46 13.05 -43.28
CA LYS A 315 50.16 13.47 -43.80
C LYS A 315 49.07 12.47 -43.46
N ILE A 316 47.85 12.96 -43.27
CA ILE A 316 46.65 12.15 -43.05
C ILE A 316 45.74 12.33 -44.26
N GLU A 317 45.32 11.22 -44.84
CA GLU A 317 44.50 11.17 -46.05
C GLU A 317 43.03 10.93 -45.70
N ASP A 318 42.17 11.76 -46.29
CA ASP A 318 40.72 11.58 -46.25
C ASP A 318 40.26 10.57 -47.32
N THR A 319 40.33 9.28 -46.99
CA THR A 319 40.01 8.18 -47.90
C THR A 319 38.51 8.07 -48.21
N GLY A 320 37.64 8.63 -47.38
CA GLY A 320 36.17 8.54 -47.52
C GLY A 320 35.48 9.84 -47.96
N GLY A 321 36.18 10.97 -47.95
CA GLY A 321 35.64 12.29 -48.28
C GLY A 321 36.30 12.92 -49.49
N SER A 322 37.14 13.94 -49.27
CA SER A 322 37.66 14.78 -50.36
C SER A 322 38.89 14.22 -51.10
N GLY A 323 39.39 13.04 -50.71
CA GLY A 323 40.66 12.48 -51.24
C GLY A 323 41.89 13.34 -50.93
N GLY A 324 41.77 14.30 -49.99
CA GLY A 324 42.81 15.26 -49.68
C GLY A 324 43.82 14.71 -48.68
N SER A 325 45.10 14.98 -48.89
CA SER A 325 46.16 14.71 -47.91
C SER A 325 46.49 15.97 -47.11
N TYR A 326 46.23 15.94 -45.80
CA TYR A 326 46.44 17.06 -44.88
C TYR A 326 47.70 16.83 -44.04
N SER A 327 48.58 17.81 -43.98
CA SER A 327 49.83 17.71 -43.21
C SER A 327 49.60 17.92 -41.72
N ILE A 328 50.22 17.08 -40.88
CA ILE A 328 50.27 17.29 -39.43
C ILE A 328 51.38 18.27 -39.05
N LYS A 329 52.37 18.47 -39.93
CA LYS A 329 53.44 19.44 -39.73
C LYS A 329 52.88 20.83 -39.77
N THR A 330 53.44 21.66 -38.92
CA THR A 330 52.99 23.01 -38.75
C THR A 330 53.75 23.92 -39.73
N GLN A 331 55.03 23.64 -40.04
CA GLN A 331 55.81 24.35 -41.06
C GLN A 331 55.23 24.18 -42.49
N PHE A 332 55.24 25.27 -43.28
CA PHE A 332 54.71 25.33 -44.65
C PHE A 332 53.23 24.90 -44.81
N ASN A 333 52.44 25.02 -43.74
CA ASN A 333 51.06 24.58 -43.70
C ASN A 333 50.12 25.72 -43.25
N SER A 334 48.85 25.68 -43.69
CA SER A 334 47.83 26.59 -43.18
C SER A 334 47.26 26.08 -41.85
N GLU A 335 46.86 27.00 -40.97
CA GLU A 335 46.28 26.62 -39.66
C GLU A 335 44.99 25.79 -39.82
N GLU A 336 44.22 26.03 -40.89
CA GLU A 336 43.00 25.29 -41.22
C GLU A 336 43.30 23.83 -41.63
N GLN A 337 44.29 23.60 -42.50
CA GLN A 337 44.69 22.27 -42.92
C GLN A 337 45.30 21.48 -41.77
N TRP A 338 46.09 22.16 -40.92
CA TRP A 338 46.64 21.58 -39.70
C TRP A 338 45.52 21.15 -38.73
N THR A 339 44.55 22.03 -38.46
CA THR A 339 43.40 21.72 -37.59
C THR A 339 42.58 20.55 -38.14
N LYS A 340 42.41 20.48 -39.47
CA LYS A 340 41.73 19.36 -40.12
C LYS A 340 42.49 18.03 -39.99
N ALA A 341 43.82 18.04 -40.14
CA ALA A 341 44.66 16.86 -39.90
C ALA A 341 44.53 16.37 -38.45
N LEU A 342 44.58 17.28 -37.47
CA LEU A 342 44.42 16.95 -36.05
C LEU A 342 43.04 16.40 -35.71
N LYS A 343 41.99 16.95 -36.32
CA LYS A 343 40.62 16.43 -36.19
C LYS A 343 40.51 14.99 -36.71
N PHE A 344 41.13 14.68 -37.85
CA PHE A 344 41.15 13.32 -38.40
C PHE A 344 41.96 12.36 -37.53
N MET A 345 43.09 12.80 -36.99
CA MET A 345 43.87 12.02 -36.02
C MET A 345 43.04 11.68 -34.77
N LEU A 346 42.37 12.66 -34.17
CA LEU A 346 41.47 12.44 -33.03
C LEU A 346 40.30 11.51 -33.39
N THR A 347 39.78 11.61 -34.61
CA THR A 347 38.73 10.70 -35.07
C THR A 347 39.25 9.26 -35.16
N ASN A 348 40.44 9.04 -35.73
CA ASN A 348 41.08 7.73 -35.73
C ASN A 348 41.28 7.18 -34.31
N LEU A 349 41.74 8.01 -33.37
CA LEU A 349 41.87 7.62 -31.96
C LEU A 349 40.52 7.31 -31.31
N LYS A 350 39.44 8.02 -31.65
CA LYS A 350 38.07 7.72 -31.19
C LYS A 350 37.58 6.36 -31.71
N TRP A 351 37.86 6.03 -32.97
CA TRP A 351 37.54 4.71 -33.53
C TRP A 351 38.37 3.60 -32.89
N GLY A 352 39.66 3.85 -32.67
CA GLY A 352 40.54 2.94 -31.91
C GLY A 352 40.04 2.71 -30.48
N LEU A 353 39.62 3.78 -29.79
CA LEU A 353 39.02 3.71 -28.46
C LEU A 353 37.74 2.87 -28.44
N ALA A 354 36.87 3.06 -29.42
CA ALA A 354 35.64 2.29 -29.56
C ALA A 354 35.95 0.80 -29.79
N TRP A 355 36.94 0.48 -30.64
CA TRP A 355 37.36 -0.90 -30.87
C TRP A 355 37.95 -1.55 -29.62
N VAL A 356 38.89 -0.88 -28.93
CA VAL A 356 39.48 -1.36 -27.66
C VAL A 356 38.41 -1.48 -26.57
N SER A 357 37.34 -0.70 -26.65
CA SER A 357 36.22 -0.83 -25.73
C SER A 357 35.40 -2.07 -26.06
N SER A 358 35.05 -2.30 -27.32
CA SER A 358 34.25 -3.45 -27.76
C SER A 358 34.95 -4.79 -27.54
N GLN A 359 36.24 -4.89 -27.87
CA GLN A 359 37.00 -6.15 -27.75
C GLN A 359 37.23 -6.58 -26.30
N PHE A 360 37.40 -5.61 -25.40
CA PHE A 360 37.65 -5.86 -23.98
C PHE A 360 36.38 -5.72 -23.12
N TYR A 361 35.21 -5.58 -23.75
CA TYR A 361 33.90 -5.68 -23.09
C TYR A 361 33.36 -7.12 -23.14
N ASN A 362 33.82 -7.92 -24.11
CA ASN A 362 33.41 -9.32 -24.31
C ASN A 362 34.34 -10.35 -23.64
N LYS A 363 35.36 -9.90 -22.91
CA LYS A 363 36.14 -10.71 -21.97
C LYS A 363 35.83 -10.23 -20.57
#